data_AF-A0A659UQY4-F1
#
_entry.id   AF-A0A659UQY4-F1
#
_cell.length_a   1.000
_cell.length_b   1.000
_cell.length_c   1.000
_cell.angle_alpha   90.00
_cell.angle_beta   90.00
_cell.angle_gamma   90.00
#
_symmetry.space_group_name_H-M   'P 1'
#
loop_
_entity.id
_entity.type
_entity.pdbx_description
1 polymer ?
#
loop_
_entity_poly.entity_id
_entity_poly.type
_entity_poly.pdbx_seq_one_letter_code
_entity_poly.pdbx_strand_id
1 'polypeptide(L)'
;WIAVRHAGISIGFRRPHLTPNVKRLLILALPAAITGGITQINQLIGTAIASAQNSAVSSLAYADRIYQLPLGVVGVAVAIVLLPELSRALKSGNLKEAANLQNRSVEFTLFMTLPAAAALWVMSEPIVRLVYERGAFAANHSTPIVASILAIFGLGLPAFVLIK
;
A
#
# COMPACT_ATOMS: atom_id res chain seq x y z
N TRP A 1 -14.65 38.36 4.30
CA TRP A 1 -13.48 39.05 4.88
C TRP A 1 -13.85 40.12 5.92
N ILE A 2 -14.81 41.02 5.67
CA ILE A 2 -15.22 42.06 6.65
C ILE A 2 -15.90 41.47 7.92
N ALA A 3 -16.63 40.36 7.79
CA ALA A 3 -17.27 39.70 8.93
C ALA A 3 -16.29 39.02 9.92
N VAL A 4 -15.14 38.53 9.42
CA VAL A 4 -14.12 37.85 10.26
C VAL A 4 -13.32 38.85 11.09
N ARG A 5 -13.14 40.08 10.58
CA ARG A 5 -12.44 41.17 11.28
C ARG A 5 -13.24 41.73 12.46
N HIS A 6 -14.57 41.72 12.40
CA HIS A 6 -15.44 42.16 13.51
C HIS A 6 -15.46 41.16 14.67
N ALA A 7 -15.06 39.91 14.45
CA ALA A 7 -14.93 38.88 15.48
C ALA A 7 -13.54 38.87 16.17
N GLY A 8 -12.68 39.87 15.92
CA GLY A 8 -11.39 40.02 16.59
C GLY A 8 -10.28 39.05 16.15
N ILE A 9 -10.54 38.20 15.14
CA ILE A 9 -9.56 37.21 14.66
C ILE A 9 -8.80 37.78 13.46
N SER A 10 -7.54 38.17 13.68
CA SER A 10 -6.61 38.53 12.60
C SER A 10 -5.83 37.30 12.15
N ILE A 11 -6.17 36.76 10.97
CA ILE A 11 -5.35 35.73 10.32
C ILE A 11 -4.22 36.44 9.58
N GLY A 12 -3.12 36.68 10.29
CA GLY A 12 -1.86 37.12 9.71
C GLY A 12 -0.97 35.92 9.39
N PHE A 13 -0.16 36.02 8.33
CA PHE A 13 0.84 35.03 7.97
C PHE A 13 1.97 35.03 9.03
N ARG A 14 1.86 34.20 10.07
CA ARG A 14 2.93 34.03 11.07
C ARG A 14 3.95 33.03 10.59
N ARG A 15 5.23 33.41 10.63
CA ARG A 15 6.35 32.49 10.34
C ARG A 15 6.33 31.33 11.34
N PRO A 16 6.44 30.06 10.88
CA PRO A 16 6.45 28.91 11.77
C PRO A 16 7.70 28.94 12.66
N HIS A 17 7.49 28.95 13.98
CA HIS A 17 8.58 28.80 14.94
C HIS A 17 9.00 27.32 15.00
N LEU A 18 10.28 27.06 14.70
CA LEU A 18 10.91 25.74 14.85
C LEU A 18 11.11 25.45 16.34
N THR A 19 10.07 24.97 17.00
CA THR A 19 10.16 24.49 18.38
C THR A 19 10.97 23.19 18.42
N PRO A 20 11.54 22.80 19.59
CA PRO A 20 12.26 21.53 19.74
C PRO A 20 11.43 20.31 19.29
N ASN A 21 10.12 20.36 19.51
CA ASN A 21 9.19 19.32 19.07
C ASN A 21 9.03 19.26 17.55
N VAL A 22 8.97 20.41 16.86
CA VAL A 22 8.94 20.47 15.39
C VAL A 22 10.25 19.96 14.80
N LYS A 23 11.40 20.32 15.39
CA LYS A 23 12.71 19.81 14.98
C LYS A 23 12.79 18.28 15.14
N ARG A 24 12.29 17.74 16.25
CA ARG A 24 12.24 16.29 16.49
C ARG A 24 11.31 15.58 15.50
N LEU A 25 10.15 16.17 15.18
CA LEU A 25 9.23 15.65 14.18
C LEU A 25 9.87 15.64 12.79
N LEU A 26 10.58 16.69 12.39
CA LEU A 26 11.29 16.74 11.11
C LEU A 26 12.41 15.69 11.04
N ILE A 27 13.17 15.49 12.13
CA ILE A 27 14.23 14.46 12.19
C ILE A 27 13.66 13.05 12.07
N LEU A 28 12.47 12.79 12.63
CA LEU A 28 11.79 11.49 12.51
C LEU A 28 11.10 11.31 11.15
N ALA A 29 10.56 12.40 10.59
CA ALA A 29 9.91 12.39 9.29
C ALA A 29 10.89 12.23 8.13
N LEU A 30 12.13 12.73 8.27
CA LEU A 30 13.16 12.63 7.23
C LEU A 30 13.46 11.17 6.81
N PRO A 31 13.80 10.23 7.71
CA PRO A 31 14.03 8.83 7.33
C PRO A 31 12.76 8.17 6.79
N ALA A 32 11.58 8.44 7.37
CA ALA A 32 10.32 7.92 6.86
C ALA A 32 10.00 8.42 5.43
N ALA A 33 10.28 9.68 5.14
CA ALA A 33 10.12 10.28 3.82
C ALA A 33 11.12 9.72 2.81
N ILE A 34 12.35 9.41 3.23
CA ILE A 34 13.34 8.73 2.37
C ILE A 34 12.87 7.31 2.04
N THR A 35 12.42 6.54 3.03
CA THR A 35 11.90 5.18 2.81
C THR A 35 10.67 5.18 1.90
N GLY A 36 9.71 6.09 2.11
CA GLY A 36 8.57 6.26 1.22
C GLY A 36 8.94 6.84 -0.15
N GLY A 37 10.01 7.62 -0.24
CA GLY A 37 10.54 8.15 -1.50
C GLY A 37 11.09 7.04 -2.40
N ILE A 38 11.66 5.97 -1.83
CA ILE A 38 12.17 4.83 -2.58
C ILE A 38 11.04 4.14 -3.36
N THR A 39 9.84 4.00 -2.78
CA THR A 39 8.71 3.39 -3.50
C THR A 39 8.21 4.27 -4.64
N GLN A 40 8.22 5.60 -4.46
CA GLN A 40 7.93 6.57 -5.52
C GLN A 40 8.99 6.56 -6.63
N ILE A 41 10.27 6.40 -6.27
CA ILE A 41 11.36 6.24 -7.24
C ILE A 41 11.19 4.93 -8.01
N ASN A 42 10.81 3.83 -7.34
CA ASN A 42 10.56 2.55 -8.00
C ASN A 42 9.40 2.66 -9.01
N GLN A 43 8.32 3.35 -8.64
CA GLN A 43 7.21 3.69 -9.54
C GLN A 43 7.67 4.54 -10.73
N LEU A 44 8.49 5.57 -10.50
CA LEU A 44 9.02 6.44 -11.55
C LEU A 44 9.95 5.68 -12.51
N ILE A 45 10.85 4.86 -12.00
CA ILE A 45 11.76 4.03 -12.80
C ILE A 45 10.95 2.99 -13.58
N GLY A 46 9.98 2.34 -12.93
CA GLY A 46 9.01 1.48 -13.60
C GLY A 46 8.35 2.20 -14.77
N THR A 47 7.82 3.40 -14.53
CA THR A 47 7.17 4.29 -15.53
C THR A 47 8.13 4.89 -16.56
N ALA A 48 9.45 4.88 -16.34
CA ALA A 48 10.44 5.31 -17.31
C ALA A 48 10.83 4.17 -18.24
N ILE A 49 11.14 2.98 -17.69
CA ILE A 49 11.46 1.76 -18.45
C ILE A 49 10.25 1.34 -19.31
N ALA A 50 9.04 1.53 -18.78
CA ALA A 50 7.76 1.53 -19.49
C ALA A 50 7.70 2.21 -20.84
N SER A 51 8.21 3.44 -20.86
CA SER A 51 7.93 4.42 -21.89
C SER A 51 8.77 4.12 -23.12
N ALA A 52 9.83 3.31 -22.93
CA ALA A 52 10.60 2.68 -23.99
C ALA A 52 9.88 1.48 -24.64
N GLN A 53 8.82 0.93 -24.04
CA GLN A 53 8.04 -0.20 -24.55
C GLN A 53 6.53 0.01 -24.31
N ASN A 54 5.88 0.76 -25.21
CA ASN A 54 4.53 1.36 -25.13
C ASN A 54 3.36 0.59 -24.44
N SER A 55 3.45 -0.70 -24.13
CA SER A 55 2.41 -1.49 -23.44
C SER A 55 2.84 -2.18 -22.15
N ALA A 56 4.14 -2.28 -21.84
CA ALA A 56 4.60 -3.13 -20.72
C ALA A 56 4.21 -2.57 -19.35
N VAL A 57 4.26 -1.26 -19.17
CA VAL A 57 4.06 -0.67 -17.83
C VAL A 57 2.69 -0.09 -17.61
N SER A 58 1.97 0.30 -18.66
CA SER A 58 0.53 0.38 -18.54
C SER A 58 -0.03 -0.96 -18.05
N SER A 59 0.48 -2.08 -18.57
CA SER A 59 0.09 -3.42 -18.11
C SER A 59 0.49 -3.71 -16.66
N LEU A 60 1.72 -3.38 -16.24
CA LEU A 60 2.14 -3.49 -14.84
C LEU A 60 1.29 -2.61 -13.90
N ALA A 61 1.00 -1.37 -14.29
CA ALA A 61 0.18 -0.45 -13.50
C ALA A 61 -1.27 -0.93 -13.39
N TYR A 62 -1.84 -1.53 -14.45
CA TYR A 62 -3.18 -2.11 -14.41
C TYR A 62 -3.26 -3.32 -13.47
N ALA A 63 -2.25 -4.20 -13.49
CA ALA A 63 -2.15 -5.33 -12.57
C ALA A 63 -1.92 -4.87 -11.13
N ASP A 64 -1.04 -3.90 -10.90
CA ASP A 64 -0.74 -3.35 -9.58
C ASP A 64 -1.98 -2.76 -8.89
N ARG A 65 -2.83 -2.05 -9.63
CA ARG A 65 -4.10 -1.52 -9.08
C ARG A 65 -5.04 -2.60 -8.58
N ILE A 66 -5.16 -3.71 -9.30
CA ILE A 66 -5.99 -4.84 -8.85
C ILE A 66 -5.34 -5.48 -7.61
N TYR A 67 -4.02 -5.65 -7.63
CA TYR A 67 -3.25 -6.23 -6.53
C TYR A 67 -3.32 -5.40 -5.23
N GLN A 68 -3.42 -4.07 -5.33
CA GLN A 68 -3.56 -3.19 -4.16
C GLN A 68 -4.86 -3.40 -3.39
N LEU A 69 -5.93 -3.91 -4.01
CA LEU A 69 -7.22 -4.13 -3.34
C LEU A 69 -7.11 -5.14 -2.18
N PRO A 70 -6.69 -6.41 -2.39
CA PRO A 70 -6.51 -7.35 -1.30
C PRO A 70 -5.39 -6.92 -0.33
N LEU A 71 -4.30 -6.34 -0.85
CA LEU A 71 -3.20 -5.85 -0.03
C LEU A 71 -3.67 -4.79 0.98
N GLY A 72 -4.47 -3.81 0.51
CA GLY A 72 -5.00 -2.74 1.32
C GLY A 72 -5.99 -3.24 2.36
N VAL A 73 -6.93 -4.09 1.97
CA VAL A 73 -7.98 -4.59 2.89
C VAL A 73 -7.37 -5.46 3.99
N VAL A 74 -6.55 -6.46 3.64
CA VAL A 74 -6.00 -7.38 4.63
C VAL A 74 -4.93 -6.69 5.48
N GLY A 75 -4.01 -5.95 4.86
CA GLY A 75 -2.93 -5.28 5.58
C GLY A 75 -3.43 -4.24 6.57
N VAL A 76 -4.44 -3.44 6.20
CA VAL A 76 -5.03 -2.44 7.11
C VAL A 76 -5.81 -3.11 8.24
N ALA A 77 -6.57 -4.17 7.95
CA ALA A 77 -7.31 -4.90 8.98
C ALA A 77 -6.38 -5.50 10.03
N VAL A 78 -5.30 -6.16 9.59
CA VAL A 78 -4.27 -6.73 10.48
C VAL A 78 -3.61 -5.64 11.32
N ALA A 79 -3.20 -4.53 10.69
CA ALA A 79 -2.54 -3.43 11.39
C ALA A 79 -3.43 -2.77 12.45
N ILE A 80 -4.72 -2.56 12.18
CA ILE A 80 -5.64 -1.91 13.12
C ILE A 80 -5.90 -2.81 14.34
N VAL A 81 -6.06 -4.11 14.12
CA VAL A 81 -6.45 -5.05 15.19
C VAL A 81 -5.25 -5.48 16.01
N LEU A 82 -4.14 -5.85 15.38
CA LEU A 82 -3.07 -6.58 16.04
C LEU A 82 -1.93 -5.68 16.53
N LEU A 83 -1.70 -4.53 15.88
CA LEU A 83 -0.62 -3.61 16.25
C LEU A 83 -0.79 -3.00 17.66
N PRO A 84 -2.00 -2.58 18.10
CA PRO A 84 -2.19 -2.05 19.45
C PRO A 84 -1.94 -3.11 20.54
N GLU A 85 -2.40 -4.34 20.31
CA GLU A 85 -2.23 -5.46 21.25
C GLU A 85 -0.75 -5.85 21.36
N LEU A 86 -0.07 -6.00 20.23
CA LEU A 86 1.36 -6.31 20.20
C LEU A 86 2.19 -5.21 20.89
N SER A 87 1.86 -3.94 20.65
CA SER A 87 2.53 -2.80 21.31
C SER A 87 2.35 -2.83 22.83
N ARG A 88 1.16 -3.19 23.32
CA ARG A 88 0.89 -3.33 24.77
C ARG A 88 1.65 -4.51 25.36
N ALA A 89 1.67 -5.66 24.69
CA ALA A 89 2.39 -6.86 25.14
C ALA A 89 3.90 -6.59 25.25
N LEU A 90 4.50 -5.97 24.23
CA LEU A 90 5.92 -5.58 24.23
C LEU A 90 6.25 -4.58 25.34
N LYS A 91 5.41 -3.55 25.55
CA LYS A 91 5.61 -2.58 26.64
C LYS A 91 5.51 -3.21 28.03
N SER A 92 4.70 -4.24 28.20
CA SER A 92 4.55 -4.95 29.47
C SER A 92 5.70 -5.92 29.77
N GLY A 93 6.65 -6.11 28.84
CA GLY A 93 7.75 -7.06 28.98
C GLY A 93 7.34 -8.53 28.84
N ASN A 94 6.07 -8.82 28.53
CA ASN A 94 5.57 -10.19 28.36
C ASN A 94 5.88 -10.72 26.95
N LEU A 95 7.12 -11.16 26.75
CA LEU A 95 7.62 -11.65 25.46
C LEU A 95 6.88 -12.91 24.96
N LYS A 96 6.36 -13.75 25.87
CA LYS A 96 5.56 -14.92 25.48
C LYS A 96 4.24 -14.50 24.83
N GLU A 97 3.56 -13.53 25.43
CA GLU A 97 2.32 -12.99 24.87
C GLU A 97 2.57 -12.27 23.55
N ALA A 98 3.65 -11.49 23.45
CA ALA A 98 4.04 -10.85 22.20
C ALA A 98 4.31 -11.86 21.07
N ALA A 99 5.00 -12.96 21.36
CA ALA A 99 5.27 -14.03 20.39
C ALA A 99 3.97 -14.75 19.95
N ASN A 100 3.04 -14.98 20.90
CA ASN A 100 1.74 -15.57 20.60
C ASN A 100 0.90 -14.67 19.69
N LEU A 101 0.84 -13.37 19.99
CA LEU A 101 0.17 -12.37 19.15
C LEU A 101 0.79 -12.29 17.75
N GLN A 102 2.11 -12.31 17.65
CA GLN A 102 2.81 -12.34 16.36
C GLN A 102 2.44 -13.57 15.54
N ASN A 103 2.48 -14.76 16.14
CA ASN A 103 2.12 -16.00 15.43
C ASN A 103 0.67 -15.97 14.96
N ARG A 104 -0.25 -15.49 15.80
CA ARG A 104 -1.67 -15.37 15.44
C ARG A 104 -1.89 -14.36 14.31
N SER A 105 -1.10 -13.29 14.30
CA SER A 105 -1.09 -12.29 13.23
C SER A 105 -0.65 -12.89 11.90
N VAL A 106 0.43 -13.68 11.92
CA VAL A 106 0.94 -14.39 10.74
C VAL A 106 -0.07 -15.41 10.23
N GLU A 107 -0.65 -16.21 11.13
CA GLU A 107 -1.64 -17.22 10.80
C GLU A 107 -2.88 -16.59 10.15
N PHE A 108 -3.44 -15.53 10.75
CA PHE A 108 -4.59 -14.83 10.20
C PHE A 108 -4.28 -14.17 8.85
N THR A 109 -3.08 -13.58 8.72
CA THR A 109 -2.62 -12.98 7.47
C THR A 109 -2.52 -14.03 6.37
N LEU A 110 -1.90 -15.17 6.64
CA LEU A 110 -1.79 -16.27 5.68
C LEU A 110 -3.17 -16.85 5.33
N PHE A 111 -4.03 -17.03 6.34
CA PHE A 111 -5.38 -17.53 6.14
C PHE A 111 -6.22 -16.64 5.19
N MET A 112 -6.02 -15.32 5.22
CA MET A 112 -6.68 -14.38 4.31
C MET A 112 -5.97 -14.26 2.95
N THR A 113 -4.64 -14.25 2.94
CA THR A 113 -3.85 -13.97 1.74
C THR A 113 -3.63 -15.18 0.84
N LEU A 114 -3.53 -16.39 1.37
CA LEU A 114 -3.41 -17.61 0.56
C LEU A 114 -4.62 -17.85 -0.37
N PRO A 115 -5.88 -17.80 0.11
CA PRO A 115 -7.03 -17.94 -0.79
C PRO A 115 -7.15 -16.76 -1.76
N ALA A 116 -6.80 -15.53 -1.33
CA ALA A 116 -6.78 -14.38 -2.23
C ALA A 116 -5.71 -14.53 -3.33
N ALA A 117 -4.52 -15.00 -3.00
CA ALA A 117 -3.45 -15.31 -3.94
C ALA A 117 -3.88 -16.39 -4.94
N ALA A 118 -4.49 -17.47 -4.46
CA ALA A 118 -5.02 -18.54 -5.31
C ALA A 118 -6.13 -18.03 -6.25
N ALA A 119 -7.04 -17.20 -5.74
CA ALA A 119 -8.09 -16.58 -6.54
C ALA A 119 -7.51 -15.65 -7.62
N LEU A 120 -6.54 -14.80 -7.27
CA LEU A 120 -5.86 -13.93 -8.23
C LEU A 120 -5.08 -14.73 -9.28
N TRP A 121 -4.48 -15.86 -8.90
CA TRP A 121 -3.75 -16.72 -9.82
C TRP A 121 -4.68 -17.39 -10.83
N VAL A 122 -5.73 -18.07 -10.36
CA VAL A 122 -6.68 -18.83 -11.19
C VAL A 122 -7.62 -17.92 -11.98
N MET A 123 -8.08 -16.83 -11.37
CA MET A 123 -9.07 -15.92 -11.96
C MET A 123 -8.47 -14.63 -12.53
N SER A 124 -7.14 -14.57 -12.69
CA SER A 124 -6.44 -13.40 -13.22
C SER A 124 -7.05 -12.88 -14.53
N GLU A 125 -7.25 -13.76 -15.51
CA GLU A 125 -7.81 -13.43 -16.81
C GLU A 125 -9.27 -12.93 -16.76
N PRO A 126 -10.23 -13.64 -16.14
CA PRO A 126 -11.60 -13.14 -16.04
C PRO A 126 -11.70 -11.84 -15.22
N ILE A 127 -10.87 -11.64 -14.19
CA ILE A 127 -10.83 -10.39 -13.43
C ILE A 127 -10.37 -9.22 -14.32
N VAL A 128 -9.24 -9.38 -15.02
CA VAL A 128 -8.71 -8.34 -15.91
C VAL A 128 -9.69 -8.03 -17.03
N ARG A 129 -10.30 -9.07 -17.61
CA ARG A 129 -11.32 -8.94 -18.64
C ARG A 129 -12.52 -8.14 -18.15
N LEU A 130 -13.07 -8.47 -16.98
CA LEU A 130 -14.22 -7.77 -16.42
C LEU A 130 -13.93 -6.28 -16.13
N VAL A 131 -12.74 -5.99 -15.63
CA VAL A 131 -12.36 -4.65 -15.16
C VAL A 131 -11.91 -3.75 -16.32
N TYR A 132 -11.12 -4.27 -17.25
CA TYR A 132 -10.40 -3.46 -18.24
C TYR A 132 -10.77 -3.71 -19.70
N GLU A 133 -11.38 -4.85 -20.07
CA GLU A 133 -11.72 -5.17 -21.46
C GLU A 133 -12.92 -4.34 -21.95
N ARG A 134 -12.67 -3.07 -22.29
CA ARG A 134 -13.64 -2.13 -22.87
C ARG A 134 -12.95 -1.24 -23.91
N GLY A 135 -13.65 -0.96 -25.01
CA GLY A 135 -13.19 0.00 -26.03
C GLY A 135 -11.89 -0.42 -26.71
N ALA A 136 -10.85 0.42 -26.60
CA ALA A 136 -9.54 0.19 -27.23
C ALA A 136 -8.66 -0.85 -26.51
N PHE A 137 -9.11 -1.40 -25.38
CA PHE A 137 -8.40 -2.45 -24.67
C PHE A 137 -8.59 -3.78 -25.39
N ALA A 138 -7.59 -4.18 -26.18
CA ALA A 138 -7.69 -5.37 -27.03
C ALA A 138 -7.64 -6.65 -26.18
N ALA A 139 -8.75 -7.39 -26.19
CA ALA A 139 -8.88 -8.72 -25.57
C ALA A 139 -7.74 -9.67 -25.99
N ASN A 140 -7.27 -9.53 -27.22
CA ASN A 140 -6.34 -10.47 -27.86
C ASN A 140 -4.87 -10.21 -27.50
N HIS A 141 -4.56 -9.07 -26.86
CA HIS A 141 -3.17 -8.69 -26.58
C HIS A 141 -2.99 -8.16 -25.15
N SER A 142 -3.77 -7.16 -24.74
CA SER A 142 -3.58 -6.49 -23.45
C SER A 142 -4.11 -7.30 -22.26
N THR A 143 -5.26 -7.97 -22.42
CA THR A 143 -5.85 -8.81 -21.37
C THR A 143 -4.91 -9.95 -20.92
N PRO A 144 -4.37 -10.82 -21.81
CA PRO A 144 -3.51 -11.92 -21.38
C PRO A 144 -2.19 -11.44 -20.74
N ILE A 145 -1.62 -10.32 -21.22
CA ILE A 145 -0.40 -9.75 -20.64
C ILE A 145 -0.67 -9.28 -19.20
N VAL A 146 -1.71 -8.46 -18.98
CA VAL A 146 -2.06 -7.98 -17.64
C VAL A 146 -2.46 -9.13 -16.71
N ALA A 147 -3.19 -10.13 -17.22
CA ALA A 147 -3.56 -11.32 -16.46
C ALA A 147 -2.34 -12.11 -15.98
N SER A 148 -1.35 -12.34 -16.85
CA SER A 148 -0.12 -13.03 -16.48
C SER A 148 0.67 -12.29 -15.40
N ILE A 149 0.76 -10.96 -15.49
CA ILE A 149 1.41 -10.12 -14.48
C ILE A 149 0.63 -10.21 -13.15
N LEU A 150 -0.70 -10.11 -13.20
CA LEU A 150 -1.55 -10.21 -12.01
C LEU A 150 -1.42 -11.57 -11.32
N ALA A 151 -1.32 -12.65 -12.10
CA ALA A 151 -1.12 -13.99 -11.57
C ALA A 151 0.24 -14.12 -10.84
N ILE A 152 1.31 -13.54 -11.40
CA ILE A 152 2.64 -13.49 -10.77
C ILE A 152 2.62 -12.65 -9.50
N PHE A 153 1.96 -11.48 -9.53
CA PHE A 153 1.77 -10.65 -8.34
C PHE A 153 0.99 -11.39 -7.25
N GLY A 154 -0.05 -12.14 -7.62
CA GLY A 154 -0.83 -12.98 -6.71
C GLY A 154 0.04 -13.93 -5.88
N LEU A 155 1.06 -14.55 -6.49
CA LEU A 155 2.00 -15.43 -5.77
C LEU A 155 2.83 -14.69 -4.71
N GLY A 156 3.12 -13.41 -4.93
CA GLY A 156 3.84 -12.55 -3.98
C GLY A 156 2.97 -11.96 -2.86
N LEU A 157 1.64 -12.04 -2.98
CA LEU A 157 0.68 -11.42 -2.05
C LEU A 157 0.92 -11.79 -0.58
N PRO A 158 1.09 -13.07 -0.19
CA PRO A 158 1.23 -13.44 1.21
C PRO A 158 2.50 -12.85 1.85
N ALA A 159 3.62 -12.92 1.13
CA ALA A 159 4.88 -12.36 1.60
C ALA A 159 4.82 -10.83 1.74
N PHE A 160 4.16 -10.15 0.81
CA PHE A 160 4.06 -8.70 0.81
C PHE A 160 3.19 -8.15 1.95
N VAL A 161 2.11 -8.86 2.31
CA VAL A 161 1.28 -8.46 3.47
C VAL A 161 2.02 -8.74 4.78
N LEU A 162 2.78 -9.84 4.88
CA LEU A 162 3.53 -10.19 6.09
C LEU A 162 4.66 -9.20 6.43
N ILE A 163 5.22 -8.49 5.45
CA ILE A 163 6.26 -7.48 5.66
C ILE A 163 5.71 -6.19 6.29
N LYS A 164 4.41 -5.91 6.12
CA LYS A 164 3.77 -4.69 6.61
C LYS A 164 3.30 -4.81 8.05
#